data_AF-A0A7R9WLU2-F1
#
_entry.id   AF-A0A7R9WLU2-F1
#
_cell.length_a   1.000
_cell.length_b   1.000
_cell.length_c   1.000
_cell.angle_alpha   90.00
_cell.angle_beta   90.00
_cell.angle_gamma   90.00
#
_symmetry.space_group_name_H-M   'P 1'
#
loop_
_entity.id
_entity.type
_entity.pdbx_description
1 polymer ?
#
loop_
_entity_poly.entity_id
_entity_poly.type
_entity_poly.pdbx_seq_one_letter_code
_entity_poly.pdbx_strand_id
1 'polypeptide(L)'
;PGSEPTPPPVPTVAPSPRPTRNPSADECDYQNCDWGPSSNVNPVAGSEIGDFSGTSLALSEDGRTLAVGEIGHLGGRGRVRVFVRADASDGTDGDDRRSLRRSLKEGDWTPLGYDGIMGGIPGKGDAERFGVSVSLSADGRTLAAGGDGADWGYGVVRVYDYDPDAEELGGWVQRGGDLVGAGPDDVFGRYVSLGRDGNALAAGSAGSADASSGGNYVNVYNWDGDAWAPKGTNIRVGGAVSGVSLASNTGDIVAIGSAEENFVKVYHWKSGQGPKGDLTE
;
A
#
# COMPACT_ATOMS: atom_id res chain seq x y z
N PRO A 1 37.14 -37.56 -65.04
CA PRO A 1 35.95 -36.98 -64.40
C PRO A 1 35.21 -38.05 -63.58
N GLY A 2 35.70 -38.34 -62.37
CA GLY A 2 35.05 -39.23 -61.42
C GLY A 2 34.24 -38.40 -60.43
N SER A 3 32.93 -38.62 -60.37
CA SER A 3 32.03 -37.95 -59.43
C SER A 3 32.16 -38.56 -58.04
N GLU A 4 32.51 -37.74 -57.04
CA GLU A 4 32.43 -38.15 -55.64
C GLU A 4 30.97 -38.37 -55.21
N PRO A 5 30.68 -39.37 -54.36
CA PRO A 5 29.34 -39.56 -53.81
C PRO A 5 29.01 -38.51 -52.74
N THR A 6 27.80 -37.97 -52.78
CA THR A 6 27.30 -37.00 -51.78
C THR A 6 27.15 -37.66 -50.39
N PRO A 7 27.50 -36.97 -49.30
CA PRO A 7 27.33 -37.50 -47.96
C PRO A 7 25.83 -37.61 -47.59
N PRO A 8 25.47 -38.56 -46.71
CA PRO A 8 24.08 -38.73 -46.29
C PRO A 8 23.59 -37.53 -45.46
N PRO A 9 22.28 -37.22 -45.49
CA PRO A 9 21.72 -36.12 -44.73
C PRO A 9 21.86 -36.34 -43.22
N VAL A 10 22.23 -35.28 -42.50
CA VAL A 10 22.27 -35.26 -41.03
C VAL A 10 20.82 -35.38 -40.51
N PRO A 11 20.52 -36.30 -39.57
CA PRO A 11 19.20 -36.38 -38.99
C PRO A 11 18.91 -35.12 -38.17
N THR A 12 17.92 -34.34 -38.60
CA THR A 12 17.38 -33.23 -37.83
C THR A 12 16.55 -33.79 -36.67
N VAL A 13 17.05 -33.61 -35.44
CA VAL A 13 16.25 -33.85 -34.23
C VAL A 13 15.16 -32.77 -34.19
N ALA A 14 13.90 -33.17 -34.30
CA ALA A 14 12.79 -32.25 -34.10
C ALA A 14 12.86 -31.67 -32.68
N PRO A 15 12.63 -30.36 -32.48
CA PRO A 15 12.56 -29.79 -31.14
C PRO A 15 11.46 -30.52 -30.36
N SER A 16 11.77 -30.93 -29.13
CA SER A 16 10.80 -31.58 -28.25
C SER A 16 9.55 -30.70 -28.13
N PRO A 17 8.33 -31.27 -28.17
CA PRO A 17 7.12 -30.48 -28.00
C PRO A 17 7.17 -29.73 -26.66
N ARG A 18 6.89 -28.43 -26.70
CA ARG A 18 6.72 -27.62 -25.49
C ARG A 18 5.70 -28.31 -24.57
N PRO A 19 5.95 -28.37 -23.25
CA PRO A 19 4.94 -28.84 -22.30
C PRO A 19 3.64 -28.05 -22.50
N THR A 20 2.51 -28.74 -22.63
CA THR A 20 1.18 -28.16 -22.84
C THR A 20 0.52 -27.67 -21.54
N ARG A 21 1.29 -27.58 -20.46
CA ARG A 21 0.81 -27.07 -19.18
C ARG A 21 1.19 -25.60 -19.07
N ASN A 22 0.21 -24.74 -18.75
CA ASN A 22 0.53 -23.38 -18.30
C ASN A 22 1.53 -23.51 -17.14
N PRO A 23 2.75 -22.95 -17.25
CA PRO A 23 3.70 -22.96 -16.14
C PRO A 23 3.05 -22.27 -14.95
N SER A 24 3.30 -22.80 -13.75
CA SER A 24 2.99 -22.06 -12.53
C SER A 24 3.79 -20.74 -12.51
N ALA A 25 3.35 -19.74 -11.75
CA ALA A 25 4.08 -18.47 -11.65
C ALA A 25 5.55 -18.66 -11.26
N ASP A 26 5.85 -19.71 -10.49
CA ASP A 26 7.20 -20.08 -10.04
C ASP A 26 8.04 -20.83 -11.09
N GLU A 27 7.43 -21.25 -12.20
CA GLU A 27 8.07 -21.96 -13.34
C GLU A 27 8.20 -21.07 -14.58
N CYS A 28 7.85 -19.79 -14.47
CA CYS A 28 7.83 -18.83 -15.55
C CYS A 28 9.21 -18.17 -15.79
N ASP A 29 9.65 -18.13 -17.06
CA ASP A 29 10.73 -17.26 -17.53
C ASP A 29 10.15 -16.11 -18.36
N TYR A 30 10.89 -14.99 -18.48
CA TYR A 30 10.50 -13.74 -19.12
C TYR A 30 10.02 -13.90 -20.57
N GLN A 31 10.38 -14.98 -21.25
CA GLN A 31 9.97 -15.24 -22.64
C GLN A 31 8.61 -15.94 -22.80
N ASN A 32 8.06 -16.51 -21.73
CA ASN A 32 6.92 -17.44 -21.82
C ASN A 32 5.72 -17.08 -20.94
N CYS A 33 5.83 -16.00 -20.17
CA CYS A 33 4.76 -15.54 -19.30
C CYS A 33 4.52 -14.05 -19.57
N ASP A 34 3.24 -13.69 -19.55
CA ASP A 34 2.77 -12.34 -19.83
C ASP A 34 1.66 -12.01 -18.82
N TRP A 35 1.40 -10.73 -18.64
CA TRP A 35 0.33 -10.26 -17.78
C TRP A 35 -1.01 -10.65 -18.38
N GLY A 36 -1.70 -11.58 -17.72
CA GLY A 36 -3.06 -11.98 -18.04
C GLY A 36 -4.00 -11.66 -16.89
N PRO A 37 -5.29 -11.37 -17.16
CA PRO A 37 -6.28 -11.35 -16.11
C PRO A 37 -6.32 -12.75 -15.47
N SER A 38 -6.45 -12.80 -14.15
CA SER A 38 -6.75 -14.06 -13.45
C SER A 38 -8.05 -14.62 -14.03
N SER A 39 -7.95 -15.76 -14.71
CA SER A 39 -9.10 -16.37 -15.38
C SER A 39 -10.15 -16.74 -14.34
N ASN A 40 -11.38 -16.27 -14.54
CA ASN A 40 -12.56 -16.50 -13.68
C ASN A 40 -12.67 -15.71 -12.37
N VAL A 41 -11.86 -14.67 -12.16
CA VAL A 41 -12.00 -13.76 -11.01
C VAL A 41 -12.73 -12.49 -11.42
N ASN A 42 -13.70 -12.05 -10.62
CA ASN A 42 -14.37 -10.77 -10.85
C ASN A 42 -13.49 -9.60 -10.39
N PRO A 43 -13.50 -8.46 -11.11
CA PRO A 43 -12.85 -7.25 -10.61
C PRO A 43 -13.50 -6.78 -9.31
N VAL A 44 -12.70 -6.19 -8.41
CA VAL A 44 -13.24 -5.47 -7.24
C VAL A 44 -13.99 -4.25 -7.73
N ALA A 45 -15.32 -4.26 -7.58
CA ALA A 45 -16.18 -3.17 -8.02
C ALA A 45 -16.28 -2.06 -6.95
N GLY A 46 -16.31 -0.80 -7.40
CA GLY A 46 -16.75 0.34 -6.59
C GLY A 46 -18.20 0.17 -6.13
N SER A 47 -18.57 0.77 -4.99
CA SER A 47 -19.96 0.75 -4.50
C SER A 47 -20.86 1.76 -5.19
N GLU A 48 -20.37 2.99 -5.42
CA GLU A 48 -21.18 4.08 -5.98
C GLU A 48 -20.39 4.88 -7.02
N ILE A 49 -21.11 5.46 -7.98
CA ILE A 49 -20.52 6.39 -8.96
C ILE A 49 -20.09 7.64 -8.22
N GLY A 50 -18.83 8.04 -8.38
CA GLY A 50 -18.27 9.22 -7.72
C GLY A 50 -17.52 8.92 -6.42
N ASP A 51 -17.50 7.68 -5.95
CA ASP A 51 -16.65 7.28 -4.81
C ASP A 51 -15.15 7.30 -5.15
N PHE A 52 -14.81 7.32 -6.45
CA PHE A 52 -13.44 7.24 -6.97
C PHE A 52 -12.69 6.01 -6.42
N SER A 53 -13.36 4.85 -6.38
CA SER A 53 -12.75 3.59 -5.97
C SER A 53 -11.47 3.30 -6.74
N GLY A 54 -10.40 2.96 -6.03
CA GLY A 54 -9.08 2.73 -6.62
C GLY A 54 -8.25 4.00 -6.77
N THR A 55 -8.61 5.09 -6.08
CA THR A 55 -7.78 6.30 -6.01
C THR A 55 -6.39 5.99 -5.47
N SER A 56 -6.32 5.07 -4.51
CA SER A 56 -5.08 4.52 -3.98
C SER A 56 -5.23 3.01 -3.80
N LEU A 57 -4.11 2.29 -3.93
CA LEU A 57 -4.06 0.83 -3.87
C LEU A 57 -2.83 0.41 -3.08
N ALA A 58 -2.99 -0.59 -2.21
CA ALA A 58 -1.88 -1.28 -1.57
C ALA A 58 -2.16 -2.78 -1.54
N LEU A 59 -1.13 -3.58 -1.81
CA LEU A 59 -1.19 -5.04 -1.76
C LEU A 59 -0.20 -5.52 -0.70
N SER A 60 -0.57 -6.52 0.10
CA SER A 60 0.38 -7.24 0.96
C SER A 60 1.44 -7.97 0.13
N GLU A 61 2.58 -8.28 0.73
CA GLU A 61 3.71 -8.88 0.01
C GLU A 61 3.38 -10.27 -0.55
N ASP A 62 2.53 -11.02 0.17
CA ASP A 62 2.03 -12.33 -0.27
C ASP A 62 0.92 -12.24 -1.34
N GLY A 63 0.49 -11.03 -1.69
CA GLY A 63 -0.55 -10.78 -2.69
C GLY A 63 -1.96 -11.17 -2.25
N ARG A 64 -2.20 -11.38 -0.94
CA ARG A 64 -3.48 -11.90 -0.43
C ARG A 64 -4.40 -10.86 0.19
N THR A 65 -3.89 -9.68 0.54
CA THR A 65 -4.66 -8.57 1.11
C THR A 65 -4.51 -7.34 0.24
N LEU A 66 -5.63 -6.71 -0.12
CA LEU A 66 -5.71 -5.54 -0.97
C LEU A 66 -6.46 -4.43 -0.24
N ALA A 67 -5.85 -3.26 -0.10
CA ALA A 67 -6.51 -2.04 0.37
C ALA A 67 -6.81 -1.12 -0.82
N VAL A 68 -8.01 -0.53 -0.81
CA VAL A 68 -8.54 0.31 -1.89
C VAL A 68 -9.10 1.60 -1.29
N GLY A 69 -8.52 2.74 -1.66
CA GLY A 69 -9.00 4.05 -1.26
C GLY A 69 -10.17 4.56 -2.12
N GLU A 70 -11.12 5.22 -1.49
CA GLU A 70 -12.36 5.75 -2.10
C GLU A 70 -12.65 7.16 -1.60
N ILE A 71 -11.92 8.14 -2.12
CA ILE A 71 -11.93 9.51 -1.57
C ILE A 71 -13.27 10.24 -1.71
N GLY A 72 -14.14 9.80 -2.61
CA GLY A 72 -15.43 10.45 -2.89
C GLY A 72 -16.56 10.00 -1.98
N HIS A 73 -16.36 8.92 -1.21
CA HIS A 73 -17.39 8.30 -0.40
C HIS A 73 -18.04 9.30 0.57
N LEU A 74 -19.38 9.23 0.67
CA LEU A 74 -20.22 10.13 1.48
C LEU A 74 -19.90 11.61 1.28
N GLY A 75 -19.82 12.04 0.01
CA GLY A 75 -19.61 13.45 -0.33
C GLY A 75 -18.20 13.96 -0.02
N GLY A 76 -17.20 13.08 -0.13
CA GLY A 76 -15.79 13.44 0.07
C GLY A 76 -15.23 13.17 1.46
N ARG A 77 -16.00 12.56 2.37
CA ARG A 77 -15.46 12.02 3.64
C ARG A 77 -14.37 10.98 3.37
N GLY A 78 -14.60 10.17 2.34
CA GLY A 78 -13.69 9.12 1.92
C GLY A 78 -13.73 7.88 2.82
N ARG A 79 -13.16 6.78 2.34
CA ARG A 79 -12.94 5.55 3.10
C ARG A 79 -11.85 4.67 2.48
N VAL A 80 -11.47 3.63 3.22
CA VAL A 80 -10.64 2.52 2.71
C VAL A 80 -11.42 1.21 2.80
N ARG A 81 -11.52 0.47 1.71
CA ARG A 81 -12.01 -0.92 1.71
C ARG A 81 -10.83 -1.88 1.67
N VAL A 82 -10.85 -2.90 2.52
CA VAL A 82 -9.84 -3.96 2.50
C VAL A 82 -10.48 -5.24 2.00
N PHE A 83 -9.74 -6.01 1.21
CA PHE A 83 -10.18 -7.26 0.61
C PHE A 83 -9.14 -8.34 0.87
N VAL A 84 -9.58 -9.57 1.05
CA VAL A 84 -8.75 -10.77 1.08
C VAL A 84 -9.07 -11.67 -0.10
N ARG A 85 -8.05 -12.33 -0.62
CA ARG A 85 -8.18 -13.30 -1.71
C ARG A 85 -8.69 -14.65 -1.17
N ALA A 86 -9.66 -15.27 -1.83
CA ALA A 86 -10.36 -16.46 -1.33
C ALA A 86 -9.47 -17.71 -1.14
N ASP A 87 -8.31 -17.75 -1.80
CA ASP A 87 -7.28 -18.80 -1.70
C ASP A 87 -6.27 -18.55 -0.57
N ALA A 88 -6.45 -17.50 0.25
CA ALA A 88 -5.60 -17.15 1.38
C ALA A 88 -5.73 -18.12 2.58
N SER A 89 -5.67 -19.43 2.36
CA SER A 89 -5.39 -20.41 3.42
C SER A 89 -4.06 -21.08 3.11
N ASP A 90 -2.97 -20.58 3.69
CA ASP A 90 -1.68 -21.30 3.68
C ASP A 90 -1.62 -22.41 4.75
N GLY A 91 -2.70 -22.65 5.48
CA GLY A 91 -2.81 -23.79 6.40
C GLY A 91 -1.85 -23.73 7.59
N THR A 92 -1.11 -22.64 7.77
CA THR A 92 -0.24 -22.38 8.92
C THR A 92 -0.85 -21.42 9.93
N ASP A 93 -1.81 -20.60 9.50
CA ASP A 93 -2.49 -19.67 10.39
C ASP A 93 -3.74 -20.33 10.99
N GLY A 94 -3.90 -20.24 12.31
CA GLY A 94 -5.13 -20.58 13.05
C GLY A 94 -6.29 -19.64 12.73
N ASP A 95 -6.50 -19.34 11.45
CA ASP A 95 -7.22 -18.19 10.95
C ASP A 95 -8.73 -18.47 10.85
N ASP A 96 -9.50 -17.72 11.64
CA ASP A 96 -10.97 -17.73 11.67
C ASP A 96 -11.61 -17.07 10.43
N ARG A 97 -10.78 -16.59 9.48
CA ARG A 97 -11.19 -16.13 8.12
C ARG A 97 -11.85 -17.23 7.27
N ARG A 98 -12.05 -18.44 7.83
CA ARG A 98 -12.61 -19.63 7.20
C ARG A 98 -14.15 -19.57 7.05
N SER A 99 -14.84 -18.74 7.84
CA SER A 99 -16.32 -18.67 7.90
C SER A 99 -16.99 -17.97 6.70
N LEU A 100 -16.28 -17.09 5.99
CA LEU A 100 -16.77 -16.33 4.82
C LEU A 100 -16.77 -17.15 3.50
N ARG A 101 -16.27 -18.39 3.50
CA ARG A 101 -15.73 -19.05 2.29
C ARG A 101 -16.64 -20.06 1.57
N ARG A 102 -17.87 -20.31 2.02
CA ARG A 102 -18.67 -21.44 1.50
C ARG A 102 -19.22 -21.26 0.07
N SER A 103 -19.06 -20.10 -0.58
CA SER A 103 -19.62 -19.84 -1.92
C SER A 103 -18.68 -19.07 -2.88
N LEU A 104 -17.40 -18.86 -2.53
CA LEU A 104 -16.48 -18.04 -3.31
C LEU A 104 -15.65 -18.91 -4.27
N LYS A 105 -15.32 -18.38 -5.45
CA LYS A 105 -14.38 -19.06 -6.34
C LYS A 105 -12.95 -18.80 -5.86
N GLU A 106 -12.08 -19.77 -6.08
CA GLU A 106 -10.65 -19.61 -5.80
C GLU A 106 -10.09 -18.38 -6.53
N GLY A 107 -9.36 -17.54 -5.80
CA GLY A 107 -8.80 -16.30 -6.33
C GLY A 107 -9.73 -15.09 -6.33
N ASP A 108 -11.01 -15.22 -5.98
CA ASP A 108 -11.92 -14.08 -5.82
C ASP A 108 -11.48 -13.17 -4.66
N TRP A 109 -11.64 -11.86 -4.84
CA TRP A 109 -11.41 -10.87 -3.79
C TRP A 109 -12.68 -10.61 -3.01
N THR A 110 -12.61 -10.76 -1.69
CA THR A 110 -13.75 -10.54 -0.80
C THR A 110 -13.45 -9.49 0.24
N PRO A 111 -14.40 -8.59 0.54
CA PRO A 111 -14.24 -7.61 1.60
C PRO A 111 -13.81 -8.27 2.91
N LEU A 112 -12.76 -7.73 3.52
CA LEU A 112 -12.29 -8.06 4.86
C LEU A 112 -12.82 -6.98 5.82
N GLY A 113 -14.01 -7.24 6.37
CA GLY A 113 -14.75 -6.32 7.24
C GLY A 113 -16.25 -6.30 6.93
N TYR A 114 -17.01 -5.44 7.63
CA TYR A 114 -18.48 -5.41 7.54
C TYR A 114 -18.98 -5.01 6.14
N ASP A 115 -20.06 -5.64 5.69
CA ASP A 115 -20.61 -5.64 4.32
C ASP A 115 -21.88 -4.77 4.13
N GLY A 116 -22.13 -3.79 5.01
CA GLY A 116 -23.27 -2.85 4.93
C GLY A 116 -22.97 -1.48 4.31
N ILE A 117 -23.92 -0.53 4.44
CA ILE A 117 -23.91 0.85 3.89
C ILE A 117 -22.63 1.65 4.25
N MET A 118 -21.91 1.23 5.30
CA MET A 118 -20.62 1.78 5.76
C MET A 118 -19.42 0.88 5.47
N GLY A 119 -19.48 -0.02 4.48
CA GLY A 119 -18.42 -1.01 4.24
C GLY A 119 -17.04 -0.38 4.06
N GLY A 120 -16.07 -0.82 4.86
CA GLY A 120 -14.71 -0.24 4.95
C GLY A 120 -14.49 0.67 6.16
N ILE A 121 -13.32 1.30 6.20
CA ILE A 121 -12.87 2.20 7.26
C ILE A 121 -13.13 3.64 6.81
N PRO A 122 -14.14 4.34 7.34
CA PRO A 122 -14.50 5.69 6.90
C PRO A 122 -13.57 6.76 7.46
N GLY A 123 -13.44 7.87 6.74
CA GLY A 123 -12.95 9.12 7.33
C GLY A 123 -13.83 9.58 8.49
N LYS A 124 -13.28 10.41 9.38
CA LYS A 124 -14.00 10.92 10.57
C LYS A 124 -14.58 12.32 10.33
N GLY A 125 -13.99 13.10 9.43
CA GLY A 125 -14.40 14.46 9.09
C GLY A 125 -15.09 14.57 7.72
N ASP A 126 -15.81 15.67 7.52
CA ASP A 126 -16.39 15.99 6.22
C ASP A 126 -15.30 16.49 5.26
N ALA A 127 -15.40 16.12 3.97
CA ALA A 127 -14.40 16.44 2.94
C ALA A 127 -12.95 16.00 3.28
N GLU A 128 -12.78 15.07 4.23
CA GLU A 128 -11.48 14.58 4.67
C GLU A 128 -10.69 13.87 3.57
N ARG A 129 -11.38 13.31 2.57
CA ARG A 129 -10.81 12.51 1.48
C ARG A 129 -9.97 11.34 2.02
N PHE A 130 -10.45 10.70 3.09
CA PHE A 130 -9.78 9.57 3.70
C PHE A 130 -9.60 8.42 2.69
N GLY A 131 -8.43 7.77 2.73
CA GLY A 131 -8.00 6.82 1.71
C GLY A 131 -7.36 7.47 0.48
N VAL A 132 -6.99 8.76 0.52
CA VAL A 132 -6.23 9.40 -0.57
C VAL A 132 -4.88 8.72 -0.80
N SER A 133 -4.31 8.14 0.25
CA SER A 133 -3.16 7.27 0.21
C SER A 133 -3.34 6.12 1.20
N VAL A 134 -2.88 4.93 0.82
CA VAL A 134 -2.96 3.71 1.66
C VAL A 134 -1.66 2.93 1.55
N SER A 135 -1.29 2.23 2.63
CA SER A 135 -0.13 1.33 2.66
C SER A 135 -0.39 0.18 3.63
N LEU A 136 -0.03 -1.04 3.23
CA LEU A 136 -0.18 -2.25 4.03
C LEU A 136 1.18 -2.77 4.51
N SER A 137 1.20 -3.42 5.68
CA SER A 137 2.31 -4.27 6.11
C SER A 137 2.44 -5.50 5.20
N ALA A 138 3.56 -6.21 5.26
CA ALA A 138 3.78 -7.37 4.40
C ALA A 138 2.78 -8.51 4.63
N ASP A 139 2.33 -8.68 5.88
CA ASP A 139 1.30 -9.66 6.23
C ASP A 139 -0.14 -9.15 5.99
N GLY A 140 -0.29 -7.89 5.57
CA GLY A 140 -1.57 -7.25 5.32
C GLY A 140 -2.40 -6.97 6.57
N ARG A 141 -1.84 -7.11 7.78
CA ARG A 141 -2.58 -6.96 9.05
C ARG A 141 -2.51 -5.55 9.64
N THR A 142 -1.60 -4.70 9.19
CA THR A 142 -1.54 -3.28 9.56
C THR A 142 -1.74 -2.42 8.31
N LEU A 143 -2.63 -1.44 8.40
CA LEU A 143 -3.00 -0.51 7.34
C LEU A 143 -2.74 0.92 7.80
N ALA A 144 -1.95 1.68 7.05
CA ALA A 144 -1.91 3.14 7.15
C ALA A 144 -2.77 3.77 6.06
N ALA A 145 -3.53 4.79 6.42
CA ALA A 145 -4.36 5.54 5.50
C ALA A 145 -4.35 7.04 5.80
N GLY A 146 -4.24 7.84 4.76
CA GLY A 146 -4.25 9.30 4.84
C GLY A 146 -5.60 9.91 4.46
N GLY A 147 -5.91 11.07 5.04
CA GLY A 147 -7.01 11.96 4.65
C GLY A 147 -6.49 13.39 4.56
N ASP A 148 -6.16 13.84 3.36
CA ASP A 148 -5.44 15.10 3.13
C ASP A 148 -6.32 16.35 3.31
N GLY A 149 -7.65 16.19 3.35
CA GLY A 149 -8.61 17.28 3.58
C GLY A 149 -9.00 17.47 5.05
N ALA A 150 -8.50 16.64 5.97
CA ALA A 150 -8.90 16.68 7.38
C ALA A 150 -8.69 18.06 8.02
N ASP A 151 -9.64 18.48 8.86
CA ASP A 151 -9.56 19.66 9.72
C ASP A 151 -9.10 20.94 9.02
N TRP A 152 -9.73 21.34 7.91
CA TRP A 152 -9.31 22.51 7.10
C TRP A 152 -7.97 22.30 6.39
N GLY A 153 -7.75 21.08 5.88
CA GLY A 153 -6.55 20.74 5.13
C GLY A 153 -5.30 20.58 5.97
N TYR A 154 -5.40 20.44 7.29
CA TYR A 154 -4.27 19.97 8.10
C TYR A 154 -3.83 18.59 7.62
N GLY A 155 -4.82 17.77 7.28
CA GLY A 155 -4.61 16.40 6.89
C GLY A 155 -4.32 15.50 8.09
N VAL A 156 -4.58 14.22 7.90
CA VAL A 156 -4.43 13.20 8.94
C VAL A 156 -3.88 11.91 8.37
N VAL A 157 -3.12 11.18 9.18
CA VAL A 157 -2.82 9.77 8.96
C VAL A 157 -3.35 8.96 10.13
N ARG A 158 -4.01 7.84 9.81
CA ARG A 158 -4.44 6.85 10.81
C ARG A 158 -3.89 5.50 10.44
N VAL A 159 -3.48 4.75 11.45
CA VAL A 159 -3.02 3.38 11.32
C VAL A 159 -3.99 2.45 12.02
N TYR A 160 -4.30 1.31 11.41
CA TYR A 160 -5.23 0.32 11.91
C TYR A 160 -4.58 -1.05 11.90
N ASP A 161 -4.89 -1.84 12.93
CA ASP A 161 -4.63 -3.27 12.96
C ASP A 161 -5.89 -4.07 12.72
N TYR A 162 -5.71 -5.20 12.06
CA TYR A 162 -6.75 -6.18 11.91
C TYR A 162 -6.77 -7.14 13.11
N ASP A 163 -7.82 -7.02 13.92
CA ASP A 163 -8.22 -7.94 14.98
C ASP A 163 -9.54 -8.63 14.57
N PRO A 164 -9.53 -9.93 14.20
CA PRO A 164 -10.74 -10.63 13.76
C PRO A 164 -11.82 -10.75 14.84
N ASP A 165 -11.46 -10.59 16.12
CA ASP A 165 -12.39 -10.67 17.24
C ASP A 165 -13.04 -9.31 17.56
N ALA A 166 -12.54 -8.22 16.96
CA ALA A 166 -13.08 -6.89 17.16
C ALA A 166 -14.33 -6.65 16.30
N GLU A 167 -15.39 -6.12 16.93
CA GLU A 167 -16.63 -5.79 16.23
C GLU A 167 -16.57 -4.43 15.51
N GLU A 168 -15.66 -3.54 15.91
CA GLU A 168 -15.50 -2.21 15.34
C GLU A 168 -14.94 -2.30 13.91
N LEU A 169 -15.60 -1.61 12.97
CA LEU A 169 -15.19 -1.48 11.57
C LEU A 169 -14.85 -2.82 10.89
N GLY A 170 -15.48 -3.91 11.34
CA GLY A 170 -15.24 -5.26 10.80
C GLY A 170 -13.84 -5.81 11.12
N GLY A 171 -13.32 -5.48 12.31
CA GLY A 171 -12.05 -5.97 12.82
C GLY A 171 -10.89 -4.99 12.68
N TRP A 172 -11.09 -3.82 12.08
CA TRP A 172 -10.04 -2.82 11.94
C TRP A 172 -10.04 -1.85 13.12
N VAL A 173 -9.13 -2.08 14.06
CA VAL A 173 -8.97 -1.30 15.27
C VAL A 173 -7.87 -0.28 15.06
N GLN A 174 -8.12 0.99 15.38
CA GLN A 174 -7.11 2.03 15.23
C GLN A 174 -5.92 1.79 16.18
N ARG A 175 -4.71 1.72 15.64
CA ARG A 175 -3.44 1.60 16.36
C ARG A 175 -2.93 3.00 16.73
N GLY A 176 -3.17 3.40 17.97
CA GLY A 176 -2.78 4.71 18.51
C GLY A 176 -3.69 5.86 18.07
N GLY A 177 -3.28 7.09 18.37
CA GLY A 177 -4.03 8.31 18.01
C GLY A 177 -3.89 8.73 16.55
N ASP A 178 -4.70 9.72 16.15
CA ASP A 178 -4.59 10.38 14.85
C ASP A 178 -3.26 11.15 14.75
N LEU A 179 -2.55 10.99 13.63
CA LEU A 179 -1.36 11.78 13.30
C LEU A 179 -1.78 12.96 12.43
N VAL A 180 -1.78 14.16 12.99
CA VAL A 180 -2.33 15.37 12.34
C VAL A 180 -1.20 16.26 11.84
N GLY A 181 -1.43 16.92 10.69
CA GLY A 181 -0.53 17.94 10.15
C GLY A 181 -0.31 19.13 11.09
N ALA A 182 0.69 19.93 10.81
CA ALA A 182 1.16 20.99 11.69
C ALA A 182 0.33 22.29 11.60
N GLY A 183 -0.44 22.47 10.52
CA GLY A 183 -1.22 23.68 10.28
C GLY A 183 -2.24 23.53 9.14
N PRO A 184 -3.06 24.57 8.88
CA PRO A 184 -4.00 24.57 7.77
C PRO A 184 -3.30 24.40 6.42
N ASP A 185 -3.99 23.75 5.48
CA ASP A 185 -3.51 23.49 4.10
C ASP A 185 -2.17 22.72 3.99
N ASP A 186 -1.73 22.08 5.07
CA ASP A 186 -0.54 21.23 5.13
C ASP A 186 -0.71 19.92 4.33
N VAL A 187 -1.97 19.48 4.12
CA VAL A 187 -2.37 18.27 3.40
C VAL A 187 -1.56 17.03 3.83
N PHE A 188 -1.28 16.95 5.13
CA PHE A 188 -0.52 15.86 5.72
C PHE A 188 -1.24 14.52 5.49
N GLY A 189 -0.46 13.47 5.23
CA GLY A 189 -1.00 12.15 4.89
C GLY A 189 -1.41 12.00 3.42
N ARG A 190 -1.13 12.98 2.56
CA ARG A 190 -1.28 12.80 1.11
C ARG A 190 -0.41 11.68 0.55
N TYR A 191 0.72 11.40 1.20
CA TYR A 191 1.60 10.27 0.89
C TYR A 191 1.91 9.52 2.16
N VAL A 192 1.63 8.21 2.19
CA VAL A 192 1.98 7.33 3.32
C VAL A 192 2.77 6.13 2.83
N SER A 193 3.71 5.68 3.65
CA SER A 193 4.42 4.42 3.44
C SER A 193 4.64 3.75 4.78
N LEU A 194 4.14 2.53 4.91
CA LEU A 194 4.31 1.70 6.09
C LEU A 194 5.52 0.78 5.91
N GLY A 195 6.25 0.56 7.00
CA GLY A 195 7.29 -0.45 7.09
C GLY A 195 6.71 -1.86 7.00
N ARG A 196 7.55 -2.80 6.61
CA ARG A 196 7.11 -4.17 6.29
C ARG A 196 6.49 -4.92 7.49
N ASP A 197 6.90 -4.62 8.72
CA ASP A 197 6.31 -5.17 9.96
C ASP A 197 5.17 -4.33 10.55
N GLY A 198 4.81 -3.22 9.91
CA GLY A 198 3.79 -2.30 10.39
C GLY A 198 4.21 -1.38 11.54
N ASN A 199 5.48 -1.34 11.94
CA ASN A 199 5.95 -0.55 13.09
C ASN A 199 6.69 0.73 12.74
N ALA A 200 6.97 0.97 11.46
CA ALA A 200 7.49 2.24 10.96
C ALA A 200 6.49 2.86 9.98
N LEU A 201 6.38 4.18 9.96
CA LEU A 201 5.49 4.92 9.08
C LEU A 201 6.19 6.19 8.60
N ALA A 202 6.13 6.47 7.30
CA ALA A 202 6.47 7.78 6.77
C ALA A 202 5.22 8.44 6.19
N ALA A 203 5.04 9.72 6.50
CA ALA A 203 3.90 10.51 6.08
C ALA A 203 4.39 11.85 5.53
N GLY A 204 3.96 12.17 4.31
CA GLY A 204 4.31 13.40 3.60
C GLY A 204 3.21 14.44 3.66
N SER A 205 3.62 15.69 3.85
CA SER A 205 2.87 16.91 3.56
C SER A 205 3.31 17.44 2.19
N ALA A 206 2.34 17.87 1.38
CA ALA A 206 2.56 18.50 0.09
C ALA A 206 1.72 19.78 -0.03
N GLY A 207 1.62 20.52 1.08
CA GLY A 207 0.84 21.75 1.19
C GLY A 207 1.40 22.88 0.35
N SER A 208 0.75 24.04 0.43
CA SER A 208 1.27 25.24 -0.20
C SER A 208 2.66 25.57 0.37
N ALA A 209 3.59 26.00 -0.48
CA ALA A 209 4.95 26.39 -0.10
C ALA A 209 5.02 27.63 0.82
N ASP A 210 3.87 28.18 1.24
CA ASP A 210 3.78 29.34 2.09
C ASP A 210 4.18 28.99 3.53
N ALA A 211 5.09 29.75 4.12
CA ALA A 211 5.70 29.47 5.43
C ALA A 211 4.70 29.36 6.61
N SER A 212 3.44 29.75 6.43
CA SER A 212 2.38 29.62 7.44
C SER A 212 1.76 28.22 7.55
N SER A 213 1.90 27.35 6.53
CA SER A 213 1.37 25.97 6.52
C SER A 213 2.30 24.93 7.16
N GLY A 214 3.52 25.33 7.53
CA GLY A 214 4.57 24.40 7.94
C GLY A 214 5.46 23.93 6.79
N GLY A 215 5.10 24.22 5.52
CA GLY A 215 5.86 23.90 4.31
C GLY A 215 5.85 22.41 3.94
N ASN A 216 6.55 22.03 2.86
CA ASN A 216 6.63 20.63 2.43
C ASN A 216 7.60 19.83 3.31
N TYR A 217 7.12 18.74 3.89
CA TYR A 217 7.95 17.87 4.71
C TYR A 217 7.50 16.41 4.70
N VAL A 218 8.38 15.54 5.18
CA VAL A 218 8.07 14.15 5.50
C VAL A 218 8.41 13.88 6.96
N ASN A 219 7.49 13.26 7.69
CA ASN A 219 7.72 12.75 9.03
C ASN A 219 7.85 11.24 8.99
N VAL A 220 8.83 10.72 9.71
CA VAL A 220 8.99 9.29 9.96
C VAL A 220 8.62 9.04 11.41
N TYR A 221 7.85 8.00 11.67
CA TYR A 221 7.39 7.58 12.99
C TYR A 221 7.76 6.12 13.21
N ASN A 222 8.00 5.77 14.47
CA ASN A 222 8.07 4.40 14.94
C ASN A 222 6.98 4.16 15.99
N TRP A 223 6.36 2.99 15.93
CA TRP A 223 5.48 2.49 16.96
C TRP A 223 6.32 2.05 18.19
N ASP A 224 6.00 2.57 19.36
CA ASP A 224 6.70 2.23 20.61
C ASP A 224 6.00 1.16 21.47
N GLY A 225 4.83 0.69 21.02
CA GLY A 225 3.97 -0.23 21.75
C GLY A 225 2.69 0.41 22.29
N ASP A 226 2.62 1.74 22.36
CA ASP A 226 1.47 2.50 22.87
C ASP A 226 1.10 3.68 21.95
N ALA A 227 2.10 4.34 21.37
CA ALA A 227 1.92 5.49 20.49
C ALA A 227 2.91 5.49 19.31
N TRP A 228 2.54 6.27 18.29
CA TRP A 228 3.43 6.60 17.18
C TRP A 228 4.35 7.76 17.58
N ALA A 229 5.62 7.44 17.82
CA ALA A 229 6.64 8.40 18.20
C ALA A 229 7.42 8.91 16.96
N PRO A 230 7.62 10.23 16.79
CA PRO A 230 8.46 10.76 15.72
C PRO A 230 9.89 10.22 15.80
N LYS A 231 10.39 9.73 14.67
CA LYS A 231 11.77 9.27 14.50
C LYS A 231 12.62 10.41 13.92
N GLY A 232 13.03 11.31 14.82
CA GLY A 232 13.78 12.51 14.46
C GLY A 232 12.88 13.70 14.14
N THR A 233 13.47 14.74 13.53
CA THR A 233 12.76 15.95 13.10
C THR A 233 12.20 15.79 11.68
N ASN A 234 11.19 16.58 11.35
CA ASN A 234 10.62 16.64 10.00
C ASN A 234 11.71 16.85 8.93
N ILE A 235 11.65 16.05 7.87
CA ILE A 235 12.53 16.15 6.71
C ILE A 235 11.98 17.24 5.80
N ARG A 236 12.67 18.37 5.68
CA ARG A 236 12.22 19.48 4.83
C ARG A 236 12.49 19.19 3.36
N VAL A 237 11.49 19.40 2.52
CA VAL A 237 11.57 19.15 1.08
C VAL A 237 11.47 20.50 0.35
N GLY A 238 12.40 20.77 -0.55
CA GLY A 238 12.51 22.06 -1.25
C GLY A 238 11.36 22.37 -2.22
N GLY A 239 10.48 21.40 -2.49
CA GLY A 239 9.29 21.54 -3.33
C GLY A 239 8.20 20.57 -2.87
N ALA A 240 7.07 20.52 -3.58
CA ALA A 240 5.96 19.64 -3.22
C ALA A 240 6.44 18.18 -3.13
N VAL A 241 6.10 17.49 -2.03
CA VAL A 241 6.30 16.05 -1.94
C VAL A 241 5.41 15.40 -2.99
N SER A 242 5.98 14.49 -3.79
CA SER A 242 5.25 13.76 -4.83
C SER A 242 5.22 12.26 -4.59
N GLY A 243 5.89 11.78 -3.54
CA GLY A 243 5.93 10.39 -3.13
C GLY A 243 6.89 10.16 -1.97
N VAL A 244 6.56 9.17 -1.14
CA VAL A 244 7.36 8.73 0.00
C VAL A 244 7.40 7.21 -0.01
N SER A 245 8.57 6.63 0.22
CA SER A 245 8.73 5.18 0.33
C SER A 245 9.74 4.84 1.43
N LEU A 246 9.31 4.04 2.40
CA LEU A 246 10.19 3.44 3.40
C LEU A 246 10.79 2.15 2.88
N ALA A 247 12.08 1.95 3.16
CA ALA A 247 12.67 0.63 3.08
C ALA A 247 12.61 -0.05 4.46
N SER A 248 12.33 -1.36 4.46
CA SER A 248 12.43 -2.28 5.61
C SER A 248 11.41 -2.08 6.74
N ASN A 249 11.57 -2.86 7.83
CA ASN A 249 10.74 -2.83 9.03
C ASN A 249 11.03 -1.61 9.94
N THR A 250 12.24 -1.06 9.89
CA THR A 250 12.69 -0.10 10.92
C THR A 250 12.52 1.36 10.51
N GLY A 251 12.17 1.62 9.24
CA GLY A 251 12.12 2.98 8.70
C GLY A 251 13.47 3.69 8.76
N ASP A 252 14.58 2.97 8.64
CA ASP A 252 15.94 3.55 8.66
C ASP A 252 16.34 4.17 7.32
N ILE A 253 15.62 3.87 6.24
CA ILE A 253 15.86 4.44 4.92
C ILE A 253 14.53 4.92 4.36
N VAL A 254 14.50 6.18 3.92
CA VAL A 254 13.32 6.77 3.27
C VAL A 254 13.72 7.43 1.95
N ALA A 255 12.99 7.11 0.89
CA ALA A 255 13.07 7.80 -0.39
C ALA A 255 11.92 8.80 -0.51
N ILE A 256 12.25 10.03 -0.93
CA ILE A 256 11.29 11.13 -1.08
C ILE A 256 11.44 11.72 -2.47
N GLY A 257 10.33 11.77 -3.21
CA GLY A 257 10.24 12.45 -4.50
C GLY A 257 9.74 13.89 -4.37
N SER A 258 10.29 14.78 -5.19
CA SER A 258 9.71 16.08 -5.47
C SER A 258 9.66 16.28 -6.99
N ALA A 259 8.47 16.13 -7.56
CA ALA A 259 8.28 16.17 -9.01
C ALA A 259 8.52 17.57 -9.59
N GLU A 260 8.13 18.63 -8.86
CA GLU A 260 8.31 20.02 -9.30
C GLU A 260 9.80 20.40 -9.37
N GLU A 261 10.57 19.95 -8.37
CA GLU A 261 12.02 20.16 -8.29
C GLU A 261 12.82 19.06 -9.03
N ASN A 262 12.12 18.11 -9.66
CA ASN A 262 12.67 17.03 -10.48
C ASN A 262 13.77 16.20 -9.78
N PHE A 263 13.54 15.78 -8.53
CA PHE A 263 14.48 14.91 -7.82
C PHE A 263 13.80 13.79 -7.03
N VAL A 264 14.58 12.75 -6.75
CA VAL A 264 14.35 11.79 -5.68
C VAL A 264 15.57 11.80 -4.78
N LYS A 265 15.36 11.97 -3.48
CA LYS A 265 16.42 11.89 -2.46
C LYS A 265 16.18 10.70 -1.55
N VAL A 266 17.26 10.02 -1.17
CA VAL A 266 17.26 8.92 -0.22
C VAL A 266 17.93 9.41 1.06
N TYR A 267 17.31 9.13 2.20
CA TYR A 267 17.78 9.57 3.50
C TYR A 267 18.04 8.35 4.36
N HIS A 268 19.15 8.37 5.10
CA HIS A 268 19.52 7.32 6.04
C HIS A 268 19.45 7.81 7.49
N TRP A 269 18.77 7.04 8.34
CA TRP A 269 18.77 7.26 9.78
C TRP A 269 20.13 6.89 10.39
N LYS A 270 20.65 7.74 11.28
CA LYS A 270 21.88 7.52 12.03
C LYS A 270 21.61 7.70 13.52
N SER A 271 21.75 6.63 14.30
CA SER A 271 21.67 6.73 15.77
C SER A 271 22.97 7.34 16.33
N GLY A 272 22.89 8.39 17.15
CA GLY A 272 24.02 8.87 17.95
C GLY A 272 24.51 10.32 17.76
N GLN A 273 23.74 11.23 17.16
CA GLN A 273 23.93 12.67 17.34
C GLN A 273 22.78 13.18 18.24
N GLY A 274 23.08 13.97 19.27
CA GLY A 274 22.08 14.58 20.18
C GLY A 274 21.07 15.47 19.43
N PRO A 275 20.18 16.22 20.12
CA PRO A 275 18.97 16.81 19.52
C PRO A 275 19.28 17.64 18.27
N LYS A 276 19.17 16.96 17.11
CA LYS A 276 19.51 17.30 15.71
C LYS A 276 19.95 15.99 15.04
N GLY A 277 19.03 15.04 14.97
CA GLY A 277 19.17 13.91 14.05
C GLY A 277 18.92 14.42 12.64
N ASP A 278 19.90 15.12 12.06
CA ASP A 278 19.91 15.39 10.63
C ASP A 278 20.05 14.04 9.92
N LEU A 279 18.99 13.64 9.22
CA LEU A 279 19.10 12.60 8.22
C LEU A 279 20.11 13.06 7.19
N THR A 280 21.17 12.28 6.99
CA THR A 280 22.14 12.59 5.94
C THR A 280 21.60 12.07 4.62
N GLU A 281 21.59 12.96 3.61
CA GLU A 281 21.42 12.64 2.18
C GLU A 281 22.47 11.65 1.67
#